data_AF-A0A235BS23-F1
#
_entry.id   AF-A0A235BS23-F1
#
_cell.length_a   1.000
_cell.length_b   1.000
_cell.length_c   1.000
_cell.angle_alpha   90.00
_cell.angle_beta   90.00
_cell.angle_gamma   90.00
#
_symmetry.space_group_name_H-M   'P 1'
#
loop_
_entity.id
_entity.type
_entity.pdbx_description
1 polymer ?
#
loop_
_entity_poly.entity_id
_entity_poly.type
_entity_poly.pdbx_seq_one_letter_code
_entity_poly.pdbx_strand_id
1 'polypeptide(L)'
;MRILLVICIAVAGAGGFYDPLTIGSEWLINGYKTVVSPLQGRNMCNFWPTCSQFMKQAIHTYGLFPGSIIGAERLMRCHTIAWSYYDKYYFGISHNRLRDPLENHLVWQLPSAEPENLTVIAIEPEHVPASQKTQPAPISNLGFANHLYTTEDYPRAATEYLRVSFTDTNQAVRTYAGLMAGESFLKAGKYEHARTAFHKLATPASIDIARFGIARAWFAQGRYKRTRMVLDSIDDHKLAYQRHALTGWTLFKEQQFAQASSLFKPDSTDSLLSALAMLDGRDLPTRNRLAGSLLSAIVPGAGQLYAGRAGDGAYSFLTVAGTGLLTYWFAAHPDKDNTRIKLSVSGTLTALFYIANIYGANIAARDYNRFHKRKYLARAEQILHRPKLEPDYMP
;
A
#
# COMPACT_ATOMS: atom_id res chain seq x y z
N MET A 1 19.20 37.60 -29.89
CA MET A 1 17.97 37.40 -30.70
C MET A 1 18.15 36.39 -31.85
N ARG A 2 19.20 36.50 -32.68
CA ARG A 2 19.41 35.59 -33.83
C ARG A 2 19.75 34.13 -33.44
N ILE A 3 20.46 33.89 -32.34
CA ILE A 3 20.80 32.53 -31.88
C ILE A 3 19.56 31.77 -31.35
N LEU A 4 18.67 32.47 -30.63
CA LEU A 4 17.38 31.94 -30.20
C LEU A 4 16.48 31.59 -31.38
N LEU A 5 16.48 32.40 -32.44
CA LEU A 5 15.72 32.15 -33.65
C LEU A 5 16.23 30.90 -34.41
N VAL A 6 17.55 30.71 -34.46
CA VAL A 6 18.17 29.53 -35.11
C VAL A 6 17.89 28.24 -34.33
N ILE A 7 17.86 28.29 -32.99
CA ILE A 7 17.47 27.15 -32.16
C ILE A 7 15.98 26.83 -32.33
N CYS A 8 15.09 27.83 -32.38
CA CYS A 8 13.67 27.62 -32.63
C CYS A 8 13.39 27.02 -34.02
N ILE A 9 14.14 27.42 -35.05
CA ILE A 9 13.98 26.89 -36.41
C ILE A 9 14.56 25.47 -36.54
N ALA A 10 15.65 25.16 -35.83
CA ALA A 10 16.23 23.81 -35.82
C ALA A 10 15.35 22.77 -35.09
N VAL A 11 14.54 23.20 -34.11
CA VAL A 11 13.63 22.32 -33.36
C VAL A 11 12.29 22.11 -34.10
N ALA A 12 11.90 23.01 -35.00
CA ALA A 12 10.65 22.90 -35.77
C ALA A 12 10.65 21.78 -36.84
N GLY A 13 11.80 21.15 -37.12
CA GLY A 13 11.95 20.12 -38.15
C GLY A 13 11.65 18.67 -37.72
N ALA A 14 11.42 18.41 -36.43
CA ALA A 14 11.09 17.08 -35.92
C ALA A 14 9.69 17.10 -35.31
N GLY A 15 8.75 16.36 -35.89
CA GLY A 15 7.33 16.34 -35.53
C GLY A 15 7.10 16.16 -34.03
N GLY A 16 6.70 17.24 -33.37
CA GLY A 16 6.36 17.31 -31.94
C GLY A 16 6.67 18.71 -31.42
N PHE A 17 5.64 19.53 -31.19
CA PHE A 17 5.79 20.87 -30.62
C PHE A 17 6.38 20.77 -29.19
N TYR A 18 7.71 20.86 -29.06
CA TYR A 18 8.40 21.01 -27.78
C TYR A 18 8.71 22.50 -27.56
N ASP A 19 7.94 23.15 -26.67
CA ASP A 19 8.22 24.52 -26.25
C ASP A 19 9.60 24.56 -25.52
N PRO A 20 10.52 25.47 -25.86
CA PRO A 20 11.79 25.68 -25.16
C PRO A 20 11.66 25.75 -23.63
N LEU A 21 10.52 26.22 -23.12
CA LEU A 21 10.22 26.30 -21.69
C LEU A 21 10.04 24.92 -21.04
N THR A 22 9.46 23.96 -21.76
CA THR A 22 9.30 22.57 -21.31
C THR A 22 10.68 21.92 -21.12
N ILE A 23 11.60 22.13 -22.08
CA ILE A 23 12.98 21.64 -21.99
C ILE A 23 13.71 22.26 -20.79
N GLY A 24 13.59 23.57 -20.59
CA GLY A 24 14.19 24.26 -19.44
C GLY A 24 13.69 23.71 -18.09
N SER A 25 12.40 23.37 -18.00
CA SER A 25 11.83 22.77 -16.78
C SER A 25 12.37 21.36 -16.49
N GLU A 26 12.64 20.55 -17.51
CA GLU A 26 13.26 19.24 -17.32
C GLU A 26 14.66 19.35 -16.72
N TRP A 27 15.45 20.32 -17.19
CA TRP A 27 16.78 20.58 -16.66
C TRP A 27 16.75 20.98 -15.18
N LEU A 28 15.79 21.84 -14.79
CA LEU A 28 15.59 22.21 -13.39
C LEU A 28 15.17 21.01 -12.53
N ILE A 29 14.23 20.19 -13.01
CA ILE A 29 13.77 18.99 -12.29
C ILE A 29 14.91 17.97 -12.14
N ASN A 30 15.70 17.77 -13.20
CA ASN A 30 16.85 16.87 -13.15
C ASN A 30 17.94 17.39 -12.20
N GLY A 31 18.22 18.70 -12.20
CA GLY A 31 19.14 19.33 -11.26
C GLY A 31 18.70 19.18 -9.81
N TYR A 32 17.41 19.35 -9.52
CA TYR A 32 16.83 19.07 -8.21
C TYR A 32 17.01 17.59 -7.81
N LYS A 33 16.77 16.64 -8.73
CA LYS A 33 16.95 15.21 -8.49
C LYS A 33 18.40 14.82 -8.21
N THR A 34 19.37 15.49 -8.84
CA THR A 34 20.79 15.16 -8.67
C THR A 34 21.41 15.82 -7.43
N VAL A 35 20.99 17.03 -7.08
CA VAL A 35 21.62 17.81 -5.99
C VAL A 35 20.84 17.74 -4.68
N VAL A 36 19.51 17.88 -4.73
CA VAL A 36 18.68 18.07 -3.53
C VAL A 36 18.05 16.75 -3.06
N SER A 37 17.56 15.92 -4.00
CA SER A 37 16.91 14.65 -3.65
C SER A 37 17.81 13.67 -2.86
N PRO A 38 19.14 13.59 -3.07
CA PRO A 38 20.01 12.74 -2.25
C PRO A 38 20.11 13.20 -0.79
N LEU A 39 20.08 14.53 -0.54
CA LEU A 39 20.15 15.13 0.79
C LEU A 39 18.88 14.91 1.62
N GLN A 40 17.76 14.70 0.93
CA GLN A 40 16.45 14.43 1.51
C GLN A 40 16.22 12.93 1.82
N GLY A 41 17.09 12.04 1.34
CA GLY A 41 16.97 10.59 1.51
C GLY A 41 16.07 9.96 0.44
N ARG A 42 16.53 8.86 -0.18
CA ARG A 42 15.94 8.25 -1.40
C ARG A 42 14.50 7.71 -1.29
N ASN A 43 13.83 7.83 -0.14
CA ASN A 43 12.54 7.19 0.17
C ASN A 43 11.46 8.12 0.76
N MET A 44 11.51 9.43 0.51
CA MET A 44 10.46 10.33 1.03
C MET A 44 9.15 10.27 0.24
N CYS A 45 9.20 9.91 -1.04
CA CYS A 45 8.03 9.87 -1.89
C CYS A 45 7.21 8.61 -1.62
N ASN A 46 5.93 8.78 -1.27
CA ASN A 46 5.02 7.67 -0.99
C ASN A 46 4.52 6.95 -2.25
N PHE A 47 4.86 7.44 -3.43
CA PHE A 47 4.19 7.07 -4.66
C PHE A 47 5.11 6.62 -5.80
N TRP A 48 4.54 5.82 -6.69
CA TRP A 48 5.13 5.39 -7.95
C TRP A 48 4.22 5.79 -9.13
N PRO A 49 4.74 6.49 -10.17
CA PRO A 49 6.09 7.05 -10.26
C PRO A 49 6.36 8.11 -9.17
N THR A 50 7.65 8.44 -8.96
CA THR A 50 8.04 9.45 -7.94
C THR A 50 7.42 10.82 -8.25
N CYS A 51 7.16 11.68 -7.26
CA CYS A 51 6.56 13.00 -7.51
C CYS A 51 7.34 13.85 -8.53
N SER A 52 8.67 13.72 -8.58
CA SER A 52 9.50 14.42 -9.58
C SER A 52 9.37 13.81 -10.98
N GLN A 53 9.24 12.49 -11.10
CA GLN A 53 8.93 11.84 -12.38
C GLN A 53 7.51 12.14 -12.84
N PHE A 54 6.55 12.14 -11.92
CA PHE A 54 5.16 12.50 -12.18
C PHE A 54 5.05 13.95 -12.68
N MET A 55 5.71 14.90 -11.99
CA MET A 55 5.78 16.31 -12.41
C MET A 55 6.37 16.42 -13.82
N LYS A 56 7.45 15.69 -14.10
CA LYS A 56 8.07 15.66 -15.44
C LYS A 56 7.08 15.14 -16.49
N GLN A 57 6.40 14.03 -16.21
CA GLN A 57 5.39 13.46 -17.10
C GLN A 57 4.21 14.43 -17.31
N ALA A 58 3.73 15.08 -16.26
CA ALA A 58 2.65 16.05 -16.33
C ALA A 58 3.00 17.26 -17.20
N ILE A 59 4.21 17.80 -17.06
CA ILE A 59 4.68 18.93 -17.88
C ILE A 59 4.85 18.50 -19.34
N HIS A 60 5.34 17.28 -19.60
CA HIS A 60 5.49 16.77 -20.96
C HIS A 60 4.14 16.49 -21.64
N THR A 61 3.13 16.04 -20.87
CA THR A 61 1.81 15.70 -21.42
C THR A 61 0.90 16.92 -21.57
N TYR A 62 0.86 17.81 -20.57
CA TYR A 62 -0.08 18.93 -20.52
C TYR A 62 0.55 20.29 -20.84
N GLY A 63 1.88 20.39 -20.89
CA GLY A 63 2.62 21.64 -21.01
C GLY A 63 3.00 22.23 -19.64
N LEU A 64 3.87 23.25 -19.65
CA LEU A 64 4.53 23.76 -18.44
C LEU A 64 3.56 24.18 -17.34
N PHE A 65 2.60 25.05 -17.64
CA PHE A 65 1.69 25.62 -16.64
C PHE A 65 0.69 24.60 -16.08
N PRO A 66 -0.15 23.93 -16.89
CA PRO A 66 -1.10 22.95 -16.38
C PRO A 66 -0.38 21.72 -15.79
N GLY A 67 0.73 21.28 -16.37
CA GLY A 67 1.56 20.21 -15.83
C GLY A 67 2.16 20.55 -14.46
N SER A 68 2.58 21.80 -14.25
CA SER A 68 3.06 22.27 -12.96
C SER A 68 1.96 22.27 -11.89
N ILE A 69 0.73 22.66 -12.25
CA ILE A 69 -0.41 22.62 -11.32
C ILE A 69 -0.75 21.17 -10.95
N ILE A 70 -0.78 20.26 -11.93
CA ILE A 70 -1.03 18.82 -11.72
C ILE A 70 0.04 18.19 -10.82
N GLY A 71 1.33 18.50 -11.04
CA GLY A 71 2.39 17.99 -10.18
C GLY A 71 2.44 18.67 -8.81
N ALA A 72 2.00 19.92 -8.66
CA ALA A 72 1.91 20.60 -7.37
C ALA A 72 0.80 20.01 -6.51
N GLU A 73 -0.37 19.77 -7.10
CA GLU A 73 -1.48 19.03 -6.47
C GLU A 73 -0.99 17.67 -5.96
N ARG A 74 -0.19 16.98 -6.78
CA ARG A 74 0.42 15.71 -6.43
C ARG A 74 1.36 15.80 -5.23
N LEU A 75 2.19 16.84 -5.15
CA LEU A 75 3.09 17.08 -4.02
C LEU A 75 2.31 17.29 -2.72
N MET A 76 1.17 17.97 -2.76
CA MET A 76 0.31 18.17 -1.59
C MET A 76 -0.25 16.84 -1.07
N ARG A 77 -0.58 15.89 -1.96
CA ARG A 77 -1.02 14.53 -1.58
C ARG A 77 0.13 13.65 -1.08
N CYS A 78 1.38 13.96 -1.43
CA CYS A 78 2.56 13.19 -1.03
C CYS A 78 3.06 13.56 0.38
N HIS A 79 2.26 13.23 1.38
CA HIS A 79 2.61 13.37 2.80
C HIS A 79 2.39 12.06 3.57
N THR A 80 2.76 12.03 4.85
CA THR A 80 2.79 10.82 5.69
C THR A 80 1.46 10.07 5.84
N ILE A 81 0.33 10.70 5.51
CA ILE A 81 -1.02 10.12 5.59
C ILE A 81 -1.44 9.49 4.26
N ALA A 82 -0.69 9.67 3.16
CA ALA A 82 -1.02 9.13 1.84
C ALA A 82 -1.43 7.63 1.87
N TRP A 83 -0.76 6.82 2.70
CA TRP A 83 -1.04 5.39 2.86
C TRP A 83 -2.38 5.05 3.51
N SER A 84 -3.02 5.95 4.27
CA SER A 84 -4.37 5.69 4.80
C SER A 84 -5.46 5.76 3.74
N TYR A 85 -5.13 6.26 2.55
CA TYR A 85 -6.02 6.36 1.41
C TYR A 85 -5.88 5.18 0.44
N TYR A 86 -5.02 4.21 0.76
CA TYR A 86 -4.93 2.94 0.05
C TYR A 86 -6.29 2.23 0.09
N ASP A 87 -6.72 1.66 -1.04
CA ASP A 87 -8.02 1.02 -1.24
C ASP A 87 -9.25 1.95 -1.25
N LYS A 88 -9.04 3.25 -0.96
CA LYS A 88 -10.09 4.29 -1.09
C LYS A 88 -9.91 5.19 -2.31
N TYR A 89 -8.68 5.67 -2.53
CA TYR A 89 -8.33 6.58 -3.63
C TYR A 89 -7.15 6.08 -4.47
N TYR A 90 -6.37 5.12 -3.97
CA TYR A 90 -5.23 4.53 -4.66
C TYR A 90 -5.36 3.02 -4.68
N PHE A 91 -5.25 2.42 -5.87
CA PHE A 91 -5.38 0.98 -6.08
C PHE A 91 -4.04 0.40 -6.57
N GLY A 92 -3.53 -0.57 -5.81
CA GLY A 92 -2.29 -1.27 -6.13
C GLY A 92 -1.01 -0.60 -5.61
N ILE A 93 0.05 -1.41 -5.54
CA ILE A 93 1.38 -1.02 -5.06
C ILE A 93 2.39 -1.36 -6.15
N SER A 94 3.31 -0.45 -6.44
CA SER A 94 4.42 -0.68 -7.36
C SER A 94 5.71 -0.17 -6.73
N HIS A 95 6.78 -0.98 -6.78
CA HIS A 95 8.09 -0.62 -6.22
C HIS A 95 8.03 -0.19 -4.73
N ASN A 96 7.21 -0.87 -3.92
CA ASN A 96 6.93 -0.53 -2.50
C ASN A 96 6.34 0.88 -2.27
N ARG A 97 5.64 1.43 -3.26
CA ARG A 97 4.98 2.73 -3.19
C ARG A 97 3.55 2.65 -3.74
N LEU A 98 2.70 3.57 -3.30
CA LEU A 98 1.33 3.68 -3.79
C LEU A 98 1.33 3.97 -5.29
N ARG A 99 0.58 3.20 -6.06
CA ARG A 99 0.45 3.45 -7.51
C ARG A 99 -0.49 4.63 -7.73
N ASP A 100 -0.04 5.62 -8.50
CA ASP A 100 -0.87 6.74 -8.93
C ASP A 100 -0.40 7.18 -10.32
N PRO A 101 -1.14 6.79 -11.36
CA PRO A 101 -0.77 7.12 -12.72
C PRO A 101 -1.17 8.57 -13.02
N LEU A 102 -0.66 9.13 -14.12
CA LEU A 102 -0.82 10.56 -14.44
C LEU A 102 -2.30 10.97 -14.57
N GLU A 103 -3.14 10.04 -14.99
CA GLU A 103 -4.58 10.19 -15.21
C GLU A 103 -5.35 10.38 -13.89
N ASN A 104 -4.75 10.06 -12.73
CA ASN A 104 -5.40 10.17 -11.41
C ASN A 104 -5.23 11.56 -10.77
N HIS A 105 -5.18 12.62 -11.57
CA HIS A 105 -5.08 14.00 -11.09
C HIS A 105 -6.45 14.66 -10.93
N LEU A 106 -6.61 15.52 -9.92
CA LEU A 106 -7.90 16.16 -9.60
C LEU A 106 -8.20 17.42 -10.44
N VAL A 107 -7.23 17.89 -11.23
CA VAL A 107 -7.29 19.21 -11.90
C VAL A 107 -8.11 19.16 -13.21
N TRP A 108 -7.98 18.07 -13.98
CA TRP A 108 -8.85 17.81 -15.13
C TRP A 108 -9.41 16.39 -15.01
N GLN A 109 -10.56 16.22 -14.37
CA GLN A 109 -11.33 15.02 -14.62
C GLN A 109 -11.88 15.18 -16.05
N LEU A 110 -11.15 14.70 -17.05
CA LEU A 110 -11.82 14.28 -18.28
C LEU A 110 -12.92 13.31 -17.82
N PRO A 111 -14.17 13.44 -18.31
CA PRO A 111 -15.20 12.46 -18.01
C PRO A 111 -14.56 11.10 -18.21
N SER A 112 -14.58 10.28 -17.15
CA SER A 112 -14.04 8.93 -17.18
C SER A 112 -14.44 8.36 -18.53
N ALA A 113 -13.45 8.05 -19.37
CA ALA A 113 -13.70 7.19 -20.49
C ALA A 113 -14.32 5.94 -19.85
N GLU A 114 -15.66 5.86 -19.89
CA GLU A 114 -16.31 4.57 -19.95
C GLU A 114 -15.50 3.78 -20.98
N PRO A 115 -15.15 2.52 -20.71
CA PRO A 115 -14.37 1.74 -21.65
C PRO A 115 -15.12 1.76 -22.98
N GLU A 116 -14.67 2.64 -23.88
CA GLU A 116 -15.33 2.94 -25.13
C GLU A 116 -15.08 1.71 -25.97
N ASN A 117 -16.10 0.85 -26.01
CA ASN A 117 -16.19 -0.31 -26.86
C ASN A 117 -14.89 -1.11 -26.93
N LEU A 118 -14.69 -2.00 -25.95
CA LEU A 118 -14.22 -3.34 -26.31
C LEU A 118 -15.29 -3.92 -27.24
N THR A 119 -15.23 -3.53 -28.51
CA THR A 119 -15.71 -4.35 -29.59
C THR A 119 -14.92 -5.63 -29.43
N VAL A 120 -15.56 -6.63 -28.82
CA VAL A 120 -15.25 -8.01 -29.10
C VAL A 120 -15.35 -8.07 -30.61
N ILE A 121 -14.20 -8.04 -31.28
CA ILE A 121 -14.12 -8.48 -32.67
C ILE A 121 -14.63 -9.91 -32.55
N ALA A 122 -15.87 -10.11 -32.98
CA ALA A 122 -16.37 -11.44 -33.27
C ALA A 122 -15.43 -11.93 -34.37
N ILE A 123 -14.40 -12.67 -33.97
CA ILE A 123 -13.66 -13.50 -34.88
C ILE A 123 -14.73 -14.47 -35.36
N GLU A 124 -15.25 -14.24 -36.56
CA GLU A 124 -16.05 -15.25 -37.25
C GLU A 124 -15.22 -16.53 -37.19
N PRO A 125 -15.76 -17.64 -36.68
CA PRO A 125 -14.98 -18.86 -36.58
C PRO A 125 -14.54 -19.23 -37.99
N GLU A 126 -13.23 -19.11 -38.22
CA GLU A 126 -12.57 -19.60 -39.42
C GLU A 126 -13.08 -21.02 -39.64
N HIS A 127 -13.57 -21.30 -40.85
CA HIS A 127 -14.21 -22.55 -41.19
C HIS A 127 -13.18 -23.68 -41.16
N VAL A 128 -12.91 -24.22 -39.97
CA VAL A 128 -12.03 -25.37 -39.79
C VAL A 128 -12.73 -26.56 -40.45
N PRO A 129 -12.15 -27.16 -41.51
CA PRO A 129 -12.76 -28.28 -42.20
C PRO A 129 -13.02 -29.43 -41.23
N ALA A 130 -14.20 -30.06 -41.37
CA ALA A 130 -14.76 -31.04 -40.44
C ALA A 130 -13.89 -32.30 -40.22
N SER A 131 -12.79 -32.48 -40.97
CA SER A 131 -11.93 -33.66 -40.94
C SER A 131 -10.83 -33.66 -39.87
N GLN A 132 -10.75 -32.65 -39.00
CA GLN A 132 -9.73 -32.57 -37.92
C GLN A 132 -10.30 -32.38 -36.49
N LYS A 133 -11.60 -32.62 -36.28
CA LYS A 133 -12.15 -32.68 -34.92
C LYS A 133 -11.95 -34.08 -34.33
N THR A 134 -10.74 -34.37 -33.85
CA THR A 134 -10.60 -35.37 -32.79
C THR A 134 -11.27 -34.75 -31.56
N GLN A 135 -12.53 -35.09 -31.30
CA GLN A 135 -13.19 -34.64 -30.07
C GLN A 135 -12.35 -35.14 -28.89
N PRO A 136 -11.78 -34.25 -28.05
CA PRO A 136 -11.20 -34.71 -26.80
C PRO A 136 -12.28 -35.47 -26.02
N ALA A 137 -11.89 -36.56 -25.36
CA ALA A 137 -12.81 -37.35 -24.55
C ALA A 137 -13.68 -36.42 -23.68
N PRO A 138 -15.00 -36.67 -23.55
CA PRO A 138 -15.89 -35.77 -22.85
C PRO A 138 -15.38 -35.52 -21.43
N ILE A 139 -14.94 -34.29 -21.17
CA ILE A 139 -14.52 -33.88 -19.84
C ILE A 139 -15.77 -33.94 -18.95
N SER A 140 -15.71 -34.68 -17.84
CA SER A 140 -16.82 -34.71 -16.89
C SER A 140 -17.12 -33.30 -16.38
N ASN A 141 -18.36 -33.00 -15.98
CA ASN A 141 -18.71 -31.69 -15.44
C ASN A 141 -17.79 -31.29 -14.27
N LEU A 142 -17.41 -32.27 -13.42
CA LEU A 142 -16.43 -32.08 -12.35
C LEU A 142 -15.02 -31.82 -12.90
N GLY A 143 -14.58 -32.56 -13.93
CA GLY A 143 -13.29 -32.35 -14.57
C GLY A 143 -13.14 -30.96 -15.18
N PHE A 144 -14.23 -30.42 -15.75
CA PHE A 144 -14.24 -29.05 -16.28
C PHE A 144 -14.17 -28.01 -15.16
N ALA A 145 -14.91 -28.21 -14.07
CA ALA A 145 -14.82 -27.35 -12.88
C ALA A 145 -13.41 -27.35 -12.26
N ASN A 146 -12.78 -28.53 -12.16
CA ASN A 146 -11.39 -28.68 -11.71
C ASN A 146 -10.42 -27.93 -12.64
N HIS A 147 -10.59 -28.06 -13.96
CA HIS A 147 -9.77 -27.35 -14.93
C HIS A 147 -9.82 -25.83 -14.70
N LEU A 148 -11.03 -25.26 -14.63
CA LEU A 148 -11.23 -23.82 -14.37
C LEU A 148 -10.57 -23.37 -13.05
N TYR A 149 -10.68 -24.20 -12.01
CA TYR A 149 -10.05 -23.93 -10.71
C TYR A 149 -8.52 -23.92 -10.81
N THR A 150 -7.94 -24.91 -11.50
CA THR A 150 -6.48 -25.01 -11.70
C THR A 150 -5.93 -23.89 -12.59
N THR A 151 -6.74 -23.37 -13.52
CA THR A 151 -6.39 -22.19 -14.34
C THR A 151 -6.72 -20.87 -13.64
N GLU A 152 -7.06 -20.90 -12.34
CA GLU A 152 -7.38 -19.73 -11.50
C GLU A 152 -8.59 -18.90 -11.94
N ASP A 153 -9.48 -19.45 -12.79
CA ASP A 153 -10.76 -18.83 -13.16
C ASP A 153 -11.82 -19.14 -12.09
N TYR A 154 -11.54 -18.67 -10.86
CA TYR A 154 -12.35 -18.97 -9.68
C TYR A 154 -13.83 -18.58 -9.81
N PRO A 155 -14.22 -17.44 -10.41
CA PRO A 155 -15.62 -17.09 -10.56
C PRO A 155 -16.41 -18.11 -11.40
N ARG A 156 -15.83 -18.62 -12.50
CA ARG A 156 -16.48 -19.62 -13.35
C ARG A 156 -16.41 -21.00 -12.74
N ALA A 157 -15.26 -21.36 -12.16
CA ALA A 157 -15.11 -22.61 -11.40
C ALA A 157 -16.17 -22.74 -10.32
N ALA A 158 -16.45 -21.67 -9.56
CA ALA A 158 -17.47 -21.66 -8.52
C ALA A 158 -18.86 -22.03 -9.05
N THR A 159 -19.26 -21.47 -10.19
CA THR A 159 -20.56 -21.76 -10.81
C THR A 159 -20.63 -23.19 -11.33
N GLU A 160 -19.56 -23.70 -11.94
CA GLU A 160 -19.53 -25.09 -12.41
C GLU A 160 -19.53 -26.10 -11.26
N TYR A 161 -18.81 -25.83 -10.18
CA TYR A 161 -18.88 -26.64 -8.97
C TYR A 161 -20.27 -26.62 -8.32
N LEU A 162 -20.93 -25.45 -8.26
CA LEU A 162 -22.32 -25.38 -7.81
C LEU A 162 -23.21 -26.26 -8.69
N ARG A 163 -23.08 -26.18 -10.02
CA ARG A 163 -23.85 -27.00 -10.95
C ARG A 163 -23.67 -28.49 -10.63
N VAL A 164 -22.43 -28.96 -10.50
CA VAL A 164 -22.11 -30.35 -10.14
C VAL A 164 -22.71 -30.75 -8.79
N SER A 165 -22.69 -29.85 -7.80
CA SER A 165 -23.23 -30.12 -6.46
C SER A 165 -24.75 -30.39 -6.44
N PHE A 166 -25.47 -29.92 -7.45
CA PHE A 166 -26.92 -30.11 -7.61
C PHE A 166 -27.29 -31.21 -8.62
N THR A 167 -26.46 -31.45 -9.64
CA THR A 167 -26.82 -32.36 -10.74
C THR A 167 -26.23 -33.77 -10.62
N ASP A 168 -25.13 -33.93 -9.88
CA ASP A 168 -24.49 -35.24 -9.74
C ASP A 168 -25.29 -36.15 -8.77
N THR A 169 -25.34 -37.45 -9.06
CA THR A 169 -26.08 -38.41 -8.22
C THR A 169 -25.25 -38.89 -7.02
N ASN A 170 -23.92 -38.79 -7.09
CA ASN A 170 -23.03 -39.25 -6.04
C ASN A 170 -22.89 -38.19 -4.94
N GLN A 171 -23.30 -38.55 -3.71
CA GLN A 171 -23.25 -37.65 -2.55
C GLN A 171 -21.83 -37.15 -2.25
N ALA A 172 -20.80 -37.98 -2.41
CA ALA A 172 -19.41 -37.59 -2.16
C ALA A 172 -18.95 -36.54 -3.18
N VAL A 173 -19.29 -36.74 -4.46
CA VAL A 173 -18.99 -35.77 -5.54
C VAL A 173 -19.72 -34.46 -5.29
N ARG A 174 -21.00 -34.51 -4.90
CA ARG A 174 -21.77 -33.32 -4.57
C ARG A 174 -21.18 -32.53 -3.41
N THR A 175 -20.78 -33.22 -2.34
CA THR A 175 -20.15 -32.60 -1.17
C THR A 175 -18.80 -31.98 -1.54
N TYR A 176 -17.96 -32.70 -2.28
CA TYR A 176 -16.68 -32.17 -2.77
C TYR A 176 -16.89 -30.91 -3.63
N ALA A 177 -17.78 -30.98 -4.63
CA ALA A 177 -18.09 -29.86 -5.49
C ALA A 177 -18.66 -28.68 -4.68
N GLY A 178 -19.51 -28.92 -3.68
CA GLY A 178 -20.04 -27.86 -2.82
C GLY A 178 -18.95 -27.15 -2.00
N LEU A 179 -17.99 -27.89 -1.44
CA LEU A 179 -16.83 -27.32 -0.75
C LEU A 179 -15.94 -26.52 -1.71
N MET A 180 -15.69 -27.05 -2.91
CA MET A 180 -14.87 -26.38 -3.93
C MET A 180 -15.55 -25.13 -4.51
N ALA A 181 -16.88 -25.10 -4.59
CA ALA A 181 -17.62 -23.89 -4.90
C ALA A 181 -17.38 -22.80 -3.84
N GLY A 182 -17.47 -23.18 -2.56
CA GLY A 182 -17.14 -22.28 -1.45
C GLY A 182 -15.71 -21.76 -1.51
N GLU A 183 -14.75 -22.65 -1.78
CA GLU A 183 -13.33 -22.29 -1.91
C GLU A 183 -13.10 -21.34 -3.09
N SER A 184 -13.71 -21.63 -4.25
CA SER A 184 -13.64 -20.79 -5.44
C SER A 184 -14.21 -19.40 -5.19
N PHE A 185 -15.36 -19.29 -4.51
CA PHE A 185 -15.90 -17.98 -4.11
C PHE A 185 -14.99 -17.23 -3.15
N LEU A 186 -14.32 -17.93 -2.23
CA LEU A 186 -13.38 -17.34 -1.30
C LEU A 186 -12.17 -16.78 -2.05
N LYS A 187 -11.58 -17.54 -2.97
CA LYS A 187 -10.46 -17.09 -3.83
C LYS A 187 -10.86 -15.97 -4.78
N ALA A 188 -12.13 -15.93 -5.22
CA ALA A 188 -12.70 -14.84 -5.99
C ALA A 188 -13.07 -13.58 -5.17
N GLY A 189 -12.83 -13.57 -3.85
CA GLY A 189 -13.18 -12.44 -2.96
C GLY A 189 -14.68 -12.29 -2.67
N LYS A 190 -15.53 -13.25 -3.10
CA LYS A 190 -16.99 -13.25 -2.90
C LYS A 190 -17.36 -13.92 -1.57
N TYR A 191 -16.95 -13.33 -0.45
CA TYR A 191 -17.01 -13.94 0.88
C TYR A 191 -18.41 -14.36 1.36
N GLU A 192 -19.46 -13.59 1.05
CA GLU A 192 -20.85 -13.96 1.39
C GLU A 192 -21.32 -15.22 0.66
N HIS A 193 -20.98 -15.32 -0.63
CA HIS A 193 -21.29 -16.47 -1.47
C HIS A 193 -20.51 -17.71 -0.99
N ALA A 194 -19.24 -17.52 -0.65
CA ALA A 194 -18.41 -18.57 -0.06
C ALA A 194 -19.06 -19.16 1.20
N ARG A 195 -19.45 -18.30 2.16
CA ARG A 195 -20.10 -18.77 3.39
C ARG A 195 -21.42 -19.47 3.13
N THR A 196 -22.22 -18.95 2.19
CA THR A 196 -23.50 -19.56 1.83
C THR A 196 -23.29 -20.94 1.22
N ALA A 197 -22.32 -21.10 0.32
CA ALA A 197 -21.97 -22.38 -0.27
C ALA A 197 -21.48 -23.37 0.79
N PHE A 198 -20.53 -22.97 1.64
CA PHE A 198 -20.04 -23.80 2.75
C PHE A 198 -21.16 -24.22 3.70
N HIS A 199 -22.03 -23.28 4.12
CA HIS A 199 -23.10 -23.58 5.06
C HIS A 199 -24.18 -24.49 4.45
N LYS A 200 -24.59 -24.27 3.20
CA LYS A 200 -25.70 -25.00 2.58
C LYS A 200 -25.30 -26.38 2.06
N LEU A 201 -24.05 -26.57 1.65
CA LEU A 201 -23.60 -27.77 0.94
C LEU A 201 -22.74 -28.70 1.83
N ALA A 202 -22.51 -28.30 3.09
CA ALA A 202 -21.87 -29.15 4.08
C ALA A 202 -22.75 -30.34 4.46
N THR A 203 -22.09 -31.49 4.61
CA THR A 203 -22.65 -32.70 5.22
C THR A 203 -22.10 -32.86 6.64
N PRO A 204 -22.71 -33.71 7.50
CA PRO A 204 -22.15 -33.98 8.82
C PRO A 204 -20.68 -34.40 8.80
N ALA A 205 -20.24 -35.12 7.77
CA ALA A 205 -18.85 -35.55 7.59
C ALA A 205 -17.88 -34.43 7.14
N SER A 206 -18.40 -33.31 6.62
CA SER A 206 -17.59 -32.19 6.10
C SER A 206 -17.88 -30.86 6.81
N ILE A 207 -18.68 -30.88 7.87
CA ILE A 207 -19.17 -29.68 8.55
C ILE A 207 -18.03 -28.83 9.12
N ASP A 208 -16.99 -29.47 9.63
CA ASP A 208 -15.84 -28.80 10.22
C ASP A 208 -14.92 -28.18 9.16
N ILE A 209 -14.79 -28.82 8.00
CA ILE A 209 -14.11 -28.24 6.83
C ILE A 209 -14.88 -27.01 6.33
N ALA A 210 -16.21 -27.10 6.25
CA ALA A 210 -17.06 -25.99 5.86
C ALA A 210 -17.02 -24.83 6.86
N ARG A 211 -17.06 -25.11 8.18
CA ARG A 211 -16.87 -24.12 9.25
C ARG A 211 -15.51 -23.44 9.14
N PHE A 212 -14.46 -24.19 8.83
CA PHE A 212 -13.13 -23.63 8.61
C PHE A 212 -13.11 -22.69 7.39
N GLY A 213 -13.75 -23.06 6.28
CA GLY A 213 -13.95 -22.18 5.13
C GLY A 213 -14.74 -20.90 5.47
N ILE A 214 -15.79 -21.01 6.30
CA ILE A 214 -16.55 -19.87 6.81
C ILE A 214 -15.68 -18.96 7.69
N ALA A 215 -14.85 -19.53 8.56
CA ALA A 215 -13.91 -18.78 9.39
C ALA A 215 -12.92 -17.99 8.52
N ARG A 216 -12.36 -18.61 7.47
CA ARG A 216 -11.49 -17.93 6.50
C ARG A 216 -12.21 -16.78 5.78
N ALA A 217 -13.48 -16.94 5.42
CA ALA A 217 -14.27 -15.86 4.84
C ALA A 217 -14.50 -14.68 5.81
N TRP A 218 -14.75 -14.94 7.10
CA TRP A 218 -14.83 -13.89 8.12
C TRP A 218 -13.49 -13.21 8.37
N PHE A 219 -12.40 -13.97 8.35
CA PHE A 219 -11.04 -13.46 8.49
C PHE A 219 -10.71 -12.49 7.36
N ALA A 220 -11.01 -12.86 6.11
CA ALA A 220 -10.76 -12.04 4.93
C ALA A 220 -11.56 -10.71 4.96
N GLN A 221 -12.72 -10.69 5.61
CA GLN A 221 -13.50 -9.47 5.86
C GLN A 221 -13.04 -8.66 7.08
N GLY A 222 -11.93 -9.03 7.73
CA GLY A 222 -11.42 -8.35 8.93
C GLY A 222 -12.24 -8.60 10.20
N ARG A 223 -13.19 -9.55 10.19
CA ARG A 223 -14.04 -9.86 11.36
C ARG A 223 -13.38 -10.91 12.26
N TYR A 224 -12.28 -10.53 12.89
CA TYR A 224 -11.41 -11.43 13.67
C TYR A 224 -12.11 -12.11 14.86
N LYS A 225 -12.94 -11.38 15.62
CA LYS A 225 -13.74 -11.97 16.71
C LYS A 225 -14.71 -13.06 16.21
N ARG A 226 -15.38 -12.80 15.07
CA ARG A 226 -16.29 -13.77 14.44
C ARG A 226 -15.54 -14.98 13.91
N THR A 227 -14.35 -14.76 13.36
CA THR A 227 -13.45 -15.83 12.91
C THR A 227 -13.17 -16.80 14.06
N ARG A 228 -12.71 -16.29 15.21
CA ARG A 228 -12.41 -17.12 16.40
C ARG A 228 -13.64 -17.88 16.91
N MET A 229 -14.80 -17.23 17.02
CA MET A 229 -16.03 -17.92 17.44
C MET A 229 -16.38 -19.13 16.56
N VAL A 230 -16.14 -19.05 15.24
CA VAL A 230 -16.35 -20.20 14.33
C VAL A 230 -15.25 -21.25 14.50
N LEU A 231 -13.99 -20.83 14.65
CA LEU A 231 -12.86 -21.75 14.89
C LEU A 231 -13.00 -22.54 16.19
N ASP A 232 -13.57 -21.93 17.23
CA ASP A 232 -13.80 -22.56 18.54
C ASP A 232 -14.91 -23.64 18.48
N SER A 233 -15.76 -23.59 17.44
CA SER A 233 -16.84 -24.57 17.20
C SER A 233 -16.44 -25.77 16.33
N ILE A 234 -15.17 -25.87 15.96
CA ILE A 234 -14.65 -26.97 15.14
C ILE A 234 -13.97 -27.98 16.08
N ASP A 235 -14.45 -29.22 16.04
CA ASP A 235 -13.99 -30.28 16.93
C ASP A 235 -12.95 -31.20 16.26
N ASP A 236 -12.88 -31.20 14.92
CA ASP A 236 -11.96 -32.06 14.17
C ASP A 236 -10.48 -31.80 14.52
N HIS A 237 -9.85 -32.80 15.13
CA HIS A 237 -8.45 -32.78 15.51
C HIS A 237 -7.52 -32.69 14.29
N LYS A 238 -7.98 -33.13 13.11
CA LYS A 238 -7.25 -32.99 11.85
C LYS A 238 -7.10 -31.54 11.40
N LEU A 239 -7.99 -30.65 11.85
CA LEU A 239 -7.91 -29.21 11.58
C LEU A 239 -7.20 -28.43 12.70
N ALA A 240 -6.72 -29.09 13.76
CA ALA A 240 -6.17 -28.42 14.94
C ALA A 240 -5.07 -27.41 14.58
N TYR A 241 -4.13 -27.80 13.69
CA TYR A 241 -3.07 -26.91 13.24
C TYR A 241 -3.62 -25.68 12.51
N GLN A 242 -4.48 -25.88 11.52
CA GLN A 242 -5.05 -24.80 10.72
C GLN A 242 -5.90 -23.84 11.58
N ARG A 243 -6.62 -24.37 12.57
CA ARG A 243 -7.37 -23.56 13.55
C ARG A 243 -6.44 -22.73 14.42
N HIS A 244 -5.43 -23.34 15.02
CA HIS A 244 -4.47 -22.62 15.86
C HIS A 244 -3.73 -21.54 15.07
N ALA A 245 -3.32 -21.87 13.84
CA ALA A 245 -2.72 -20.91 12.93
C ALA A 245 -3.68 -19.73 12.67
N LEU A 246 -4.92 -19.99 12.22
CA LEU A 246 -5.91 -18.93 11.94
C LEU A 246 -6.27 -18.11 13.18
N THR A 247 -6.31 -18.70 14.37
CA THR A 247 -6.47 -17.96 15.63
C THR A 247 -5.26 -17.07 15.89
N GLY A 248 -4.03 -17.57 15.73
CA GLY A 248 -2.81 -16.75 15.84
C GLY A 248 -2.83 -15.57 14.86
N TRP A 249 -3.29 -15.80 13.62
CA TRP A 249 -3.50 -14.75 12.61
C TRP A 249 -4.48 -13.68 13.04
N THR A 250 -5.59 -14.06 13.66
CA THR A 250 -6.57 -13.10 14.17
C THR A 250 -5.98 -12.20 15.25
N LEU A 251 -5.22 -12.77 16.20
CA LEU A 251 -4.56 -12.03 17.27
C LEU A 251 -3.47 -11.11 16.73
N PHE A 252 -2.71 -11.57 15.76
CA PHE A 252 -1.70 -10.77 15.07
C PHE A 252 -2.32 -9.53 14.41
N LYS A 253 -3.42 -9.71 13.66
CA LYS A 253 -4.15 -8.60 13.02
C LYS A 253 -4.76 -7.62 14.02
N GLU A 254 -5.09 -8.08 15.24
CA GLU A 254 -5.53 -7.24 16.36
C GLU A 254 -4.38 -6.62 17.18
N GLN A 255 -3.12 -6.76 16.73
CA GLN A 255 -1.90 -6.27 17.41
C GLN A 255 -1.64 -6.91 18.79
N GLN A 256 -2.19 -8.10 19.05
CA GLN A 256 -1.97 -8.86 20.29
C GLN A 256 -0.79 -9.82 20.10
N PHE A 257 0.40 -9.27 19.87
CA PHE A 257 1.56 -10.05 19.40
C PHE A 257 2.02 -11.13 20.39
N ALA A 258 2.02 -10.84 21.70
CA ALA A 258 2.41 -11.82 22.72
C ALA A 258 1.44 -13.02 22.82
N GLN A 259 0.15 -12.80 22.56
CA GLN A 259 -0.83 -13.89 22.50
C GLN A 259 -0.78 -14.61 21.15
N ALA A 260 -0.46 -13.88 20.08
CA ALA A 260 -0.27 -14.49 18.77
C ALA A 260 0.95 -15.43 18.80
N SER A 261 2.10 -14.99 19.34
CA SER A 261 3.34 -15.77 19.38
C SER A 261 3.19 -17.10 20.12
N SER A 262 2.45 -17.13 21.24
CA SER A 262 2.24 -18.34 22.02
C SER A 262 1.43 -19.43 21.32
N LEU A 263 0.63 -19.08 20.30
CA LEU A 263 -0.17 -20.05 19.53
C LEU A 263 0.60 -20.74 18.41
N PHE A 264 1.76 -20.21 18.02
CA PHE A 264 2.61 -20.86 17.03
C PHE A 264 3.64 -21.73 17.79
N LYS A 265 3.54 -23.06 17.67
CA LYS A 265 4.46 -23.99 18.34
C LYS A 265 5.84 -24.01 17.66
N PRO A 266 6.93 -24.24 18.42
CA PRO A 266 8.30 -24.19 17.92
C PRO A 266 8.78 -25.39 17.08
N ASP A 267 7.97 -26.43 16.90
CA ASP A 267 8.39 -27.66 16.20
C ASP A 267 8.35 -27.57 14.67
N SER A 268 7.91 -26.44 14.10
CA SER A 268 8.12 -26.19 12.67
C SER A 268 9.25 -25.19 12.50
N THR A 269 10.16 -25.49 11.58
CA THR A 269 11.19 -24.63 10.97
C THR A 269 10.59 -23.42 10.23
N ASP A 270 9.54 -22.82 10.78
CA ASP A 270 8.68 -21.86 10.11
C ASP A 270 9.20 -20.43 10.27
N SER A 271 9.35 -19.77 9.13
CA SER A 271 9.58 -18.34 9.00
C SER A 271 8.57 -17.50 9.80
N LEU A 272 7.36 -18.04 10.04
CA LEU A 272 6.28 -17.49 10.87
C LEU A 272 6.69 -17.33 12.35
N LEU A 273 7.27 -18.35 12.97
CA LEU A 273 7.74 -18.27 14.35
C LEU A 273 8.92 -17.30 14.46
N SER A 274 9.81 -17.28 13.47
CA SER A 274 10.91 -16.30 13.43
C SER A 274 10.40 -14.86 13.30
N ALA A 275 9.34 -14.62 12.50
CA ALA A 275 8.72 -13.31 12.34
C ALA A 275 8.00 -12.88 13.62
N LEU A 276 7.35 -13.81 14.33
CA LEU A 276 6.62 -13.57 15.56
C LEU A 276 7.52 -13.43 16.80
N ALA A 277 8.59 -14.22 16.91
CA ALA A 277 9.62 -14.05 17.93
C ALA A 277 10.38 -12.71 17.76
N MET A 278 10.43 -12.17 16.54
CA MET A 278 10.95 -10.83 16.27
C MET A 278 9.98 -9.71 16.71
N LEU A 279 8.68 -10.03 16.82
CA LEU A 279 7.63 -9.14 17.33
C LEU A 279 7.44 -9.27 18.85
N ASP A 280 7.77 -10.44 19.38
CA ASP A 280 7.81 -10.76 20.80
C ASP A 280 9.11 -10.20 21.41
N GLY A 281 9.14 -8.87 21.56
CA GLY A 281 9.94 -8.26 22.63
C GLY A 281 11.45 -8.12 22.42
N ARG A 282 12.01 -8.20 21.21
CA ARG A 282 13.37 -7.65 20.96
C ARG A 282 13.30 -6.26 20.34
N ASP A 283 13.82 -5.30 21.08
CA ASP A 283 13.93 -3.86 20.85
C ASP A 283 13.70 -3.42 19.39
N LEU A 284 12.44 -3.13 19.06
CA LEU A 284 12.15 -2.23 17.95
C LEU A 284 12.95 -0.95 18.23
N PRO A 285 13.78 -0.46 17.28
CA PRO A 285 14.54 0.74 17.52
C PRO A 285 13.53 1.86 17.77
N THR A 286 13.45 2.30 19.02
CA THR A 286 12.58 3.39 19.43
C THR A 286 13.41 4.58 19.84
N ARG A 287 12.83 5.76 19.62
CA ARG A 287 13.39 7.05 19.99
C ARG A 287 12.50 7.64 21.06
N ASN A 288 13.11 8.07 22.16
CA ASN A 288 12.39 8.72 23.24
C ASN A 288 11.97 10.12 22.80
N ARG A 289 10.67 10.40 22.88
CA ARG A 289 10.08 11.68 22.45
C ARG A 289 10.55 12.85 23.30
N LEU A 290 10.65 12.65 24.62
CA LEU A 290 11.10 13.67 25.55
C LEU A 290 12.58 13.99 25.31
N ALA A 291 13.41 12.96 25.12
CA ALA A 291 14.81 13.15 24.78
C ALA A 291 14.98 13.97 23.49
N GLY A 292 14.20 13.67 22.45
CA GLY A 292 14.19 14.46 21.21
C GLY A 292 13.81 15.93 21.46
N SER A 293 12.74 16.19 22.23
CA SER A 293 12.34 17.56 22.57
C SER A 293 13.39 18.31 23.38
N LEU A 294 14.01 17.66 24.37
CA LEU A 294 15.07 18.26 25.19
C LEU A 294 16.31 18.61 24.36
N LEU A 295 16.72 17.71 23.45
CA LEU A 295 17.83 17.98 22.53
C LEU A 295 17.54 19.22 21.68
N SER A 296 16.34 19.34 21.11
CA SER A 296 15.95 20.51 20.31
C SER A 296 15.75 21.79 21.13
N ALA A 297 15.49 21.68 22.42
CA ALA A 297 15.47 22.83 23.32
C ALA A 297 16.89 23.35 23.61
N ILE A 298 17.90 22.48 23.68
CA ILE A 298 19.29 22.92 23.88
C ILE A 298 19.87 23.45 22.57
N VAL A 299 19.73 22.66 21.50
CA VAL A 299 20.25 23.01 20.16
C VAL A 299 19.12 22.84 19.16
N PRO A 300 18.60 23.93 18.58
CA PRO A 300 17.54 23.86 17.58
C PRO A 300 17.89 22.87 16.46
N GLY A 301 16.97 21.96 16.13
CA GLY A 301 17.15 20.91 15.13
C GLY A 301 17.80 19.60 15.60
N ALA A 302 18.39 19.54 16.80
CA ALA A 302 19.10 18.34 17.28
C ALA A 302 18.18 17.14 17.54
N GLY A 303 16.94 17.36 18.00
CA GLY A 303 15.94 16.32 18.19
C GLY A 303 15.43 15.70 16.88
N GLN A 304 15.36 16.49 15.81
CA GLN A 304 15.04 16.03 14.46
C GLN A 304 16.19 15.18 13.91
N LEU A 305 17.45 15.61 14.13
CA LEU A 305 18.64 14.81 13.81
C LEU A 305 18.67 13.48 14.57
N TYR A 306 18.36 13.50 15.87
CA TYR A 306 18.21 12.30 16.70
C TYR A 306 17.18 11.31 16.14
N ALA A 307 16.09 11.82 15.54
CA ALA A 307 15.08 11.03 14.86
C ALA A 307 15.45 10.66 13.40
N GLY A 308 16.67 10.96 12.94
CA GLY A 308 17.14 10.65 11.58
C GLY A 308 16.62 11.60 10.49
N ARG A 309 16.02 12.74 10.87
CA ARG A 309 15.45 13.75 9.97
C ARG A 309 16.39 14.95 9.83
N ALA A 310 17.55 14.72 9.21
CA ALA A 310 18.62 15.72 9.15
C ALA A 310 18.21 17.02 8.41
N GLY A 311 17.44 16.92 7.33
CA GLY A 311 16.94 18.10 6.62
C GLY A 311 16.04 18.99 7.48
N ASP A 312 15.11 18.40 8.22
CA ASP A 312 14.23 19.13 9.14
C ASP A 312 15.01 19.73 10.32
N GLY A 313 16.07 19.03 10.77
CA GLY A 313 17.00 19.55 11.77
C GLY A 313 17.75 20.78 11.28
N ALA A 314 18.35 20.72 10.08
CA ALA A 314 19.05 21.84 9.47
C ALA A 314 18.12 23.04 9.26
N TYR A 315 16.91 22.81 8.76
CA TYR A 315 15.91 23.87 8.59
C TYR A 315 15.56 24.54 9.93
N SER A 316 15.32 23.73 10.97
CA SER A 316 14.98 24.23 12.30
C SER A 316 16.14 25.04 12.91
N PHE A 317 17.37 24.57 12.74
CA PHE A 317 18.57 25.28 13.16
C PHE A 317 18.70 26.64 12.46
N LEU A 318 18.68 26.65 11.13
CA LEU A 318 18.85 27.87 10.33
C LEU A 318 17.77 28.91 10.60
N THR A 319 16.51 28.46 10.75
CA THR A 319 15.39 29.38 11.00
C THR A 319 15.51 30.02 12.38
N VAL A 320 15.73 29.22 13.43
CA VAL A 320 15.82 29.74 14.80
C VAL A 320 17.09 30.57 15.01
N ALA A 321 18.24 30.11 14.50
CA ALA A 321 19.48 30.85 14.59
C ALA A 321 19.41 32.16 13.79
N GLY A 322 18.86 32.13 12.58
CA GLY A 322 18.71 33.31 11.73
C GLY A 322 17.83 34.37 12.36
N THR A 323 16.63 34.00 12.83
CA THR A 323 15.75 34.98 13.50
C THR A 323 16.31 35.44 14.83
N GLY A 324 16.98 34.55 15.59
CA GLY A 324 17.61 34.89 16.86
C GLY A 324 18.77 35.88 16.70
N LEU A 325 19.64 35.66 15.70
CA LEU A 325 20.71 36.59 15.34
C LEU A 325 20.16 37.94 14.88
N LEU A 326 19.05 37.93 14.13
CA LEU A 326 18.37 39.16 13.72
C LEU A 326 17.83 39.93 14.94
N THR A 327 17.18 39.25 15.88
CA THR A 327 16.72 39.85 17.13
C THR A 327 17.88 40.42 17.95
N TYR A 328 18.99 39.68 18.07
CA TYR A 328 20.19 40.17 18.75
C TYR A 328 20.78 41.40 18.05
N TRP A 329 20.89 41.39 16.72
CA TRP A 329 21.44 42.48 15.95
C TRP A 329 20.63 43.78 16.14
N PHE A 330 19.30 43.70 16.11
CA PHE A 330 18.42 44.84 16.39
C PHE A 330 18.50 45.31 17.85
N ALA A 331 18.81 44.41 18.80
CA ALA A 331 19.00 44.79 20.19
C ALA A 331 20.33 45.51 20.40
N ALA A 332 21.37 45.09 19.69
CA ALA A 332 22.72 45.66 19.77
C ALA A 332 22.87 46.99 18.99
N HIS A 333 22.05 47.21 17.95
CA HIS A 333 22.09 48.41 17.10
C HIS A 333 20.72 49.14 17.09
N PRO A 334 20.36 49.82 18.19
CA PRO A 334 19.09 50.51 18.30
C PRO A 334 19.05 51.79 17.44
N ASP A 335 18.11 51.86 16.49
CA ASP A 335 17.63 53.08 15.84
C ASP A 335 16.62 53.84 16.73
N LYS A 336 16.60 55.17 16.65
CA LYS A 336 15.72 56.02 17.48
C LYS A 336 14.22 55.79 17.25
N ASP A 337 13.80 55.45 16.03
CA ASP A 337 12.37 55.46 15.66
C ASP A 337 11.71 54.07 15.64
N ASN A 338 12.45 53.01 15.28
CA ASN A 338 11.85 51.72 14.89
C ASN A 338 12.31 50.50 15.68
N THR A 339 13.24 50.66 16.62
CA THR A 339 13.86 49.53 17.34
C THR A 339 12.83 48.68 18.09
N ARG A 340 11.85 49.31 18.74
CA ARG A 340 10.80 48.60 19.49
C ARG A 340 10.02 47.65 18.59
N ILE A 341 9.58 48.13 17.42
CA ILE A 341 8.82 47.33 16.47
C ILE A 341 9.68 46.19 15.89
N LYS A 342 10.92 46.49 15.47
CA LYS A 342 11.87 45.50 14.95
C LYS A 342 12.13 44.38 15.96
N LEU A 343 12.31 44.73 17.24
CA LEU A 343 12.51 43.77 18.32
C LEU A 343 11.25 42.95 18.62
N SER A 344 10.08 43.58 18.71
CA SER A 344 8.82 42.86 18.97
C SER A 344 8.53 41.85 17.86
N VAL A 345 8.67 42.22 16.60
CA VAL A 345 8.41 41.33 15.46
C VAL A 345 9.44 40.20 15.41
N SER A 346 10.74 40.52 15.40
CA SER A 346 11.78 39.50 15.30
C SER A 346 11.81 38.58 16.53
N GLY A 347 11.63 39.12 17.73
CA GLY A 347 11.57 38.35 18.97
C GLY A 347 10.37 37.41 19.01
N THR A 348 9.20 37.86 18.58
CA THR A 348 8.00 37.00 18.48
C THR A 348 8.22 35.87 17.48
N LEU A 349 8.79 36.16 16.31
CA LEU A 349 9.12 35.13 15.31
C LEU A 349 10.13 34.11 15.86
N THR A 350 11.19 34.56 16.53
CA THR A 350 12.17 33.68 17.17
C THR A 350 11.51 32.78 18.20
N ALA A 351 10.65 33.32 19.06
CA ALA A 351 9.93 32.54 20.06
C ALA A 351 9.00 31.49 19.43
N LEU A 352 8.24 31.87 18.40
CA LEU A 352 7.36 30.96 17.67
C LEU A 352 8.13 29.82 17.02
N PHE A 353 9.21 30.12 16.30
CA PHE A 353 10.04 29.10 15.66
C PHE A 353 10.75 28.20 16.67
N TYR A 354 11.17 28.75 17.81
CA TYR A 354 11.80 27.99 18.88
C TYR A 354 10.83 26.95 19.49
N ILE A 355 9.61 27.37 19.84
CA ILE A 355 8.56 26.46 20.36
C ILE A 355 8.19 25.42 19.30
N ALA A 356 8.01 25.85 18.04
CA ALA A 356 7.69 24.96 16.94
C ALA A 356 8.77 23.90 16.70
N ASN A 357 10.06 24.25 16.85
CA ASN A 357 11.17 23.31 16.75
C ASN A 357 11.13 22.22 17.83
N ILE A 358 10.85 22.56 19.10
CA ILE A 358 10.75 21.59 20.20
C ILE A 358 9.58 20.61 19.96
N TYR A 359 8.44 21.15 19.52
CA TYR A 359 7.28 20.34 19.16
C TYR A 359 7.55 19.46 17.93
N GLY A 360 8.24 20.01 16.92
CA GLY A 360 8.65 19.29 15.71
C GLY A 360 9.56 18.09 16.02
N ALA A 361 10.47 18.21 16.98
CA ALA A 361 11.31 17.10 17.44
C ALA A 361 10.49 15.97 18.10
N ASN A 362 9.46 16.31 18.85
CA ASN A 362 8.55 15.33 19.44
C ASN A 362 7.83 14.51 18.37
N ILE A 363 7.33 15.20 17.33
CA ILE A 363 6.70 14.57 16.18
C ILE A 363 7.70 13.70 15.43
N ALA A 364 8.91 14.19 15.17
CA ALA A 364 9.94 13.44 14.47
C ALA A 364 10.26 12.10 15.15
N ALA A 365 10.44 12.11 16.48
CA ALA A 365 10.66 10.88 17.26
C ALA A 365 9.45 9.93 17.22
N ARG A 366 8.22 10.47 17.32
CA ARG A 366 6.99 9.66 17.20
C ARG A 366 6.86 9.01 15.83
N ASP A 367 7.16 9.77 14.77
CA ASP A 367 7.03 9.31 13.39
C ASP A 367 8.09 8.25 13.08
N TYR A 368 9.32 8.40 13.59
CA TYR A 368 10.35 7.35 13.54
C TYR A 368 9.83 6.04 14.12
N ASN A 369 9.30 6.07 15.34
CA ASN A 369 8.78 4.87 16.02
C ASN A 369 7.65 4.21 15.23
N ARG A 370 6.74 5.01 14.68
CA ARG A 370 5.60 4.53 13.88
C ARG A 370 6.06 3.93 12.55
N PHE A 371 6.99 4.59 11.86
CA PHE A 371 7.55 4.13 10.59
C PHE A 371 8.22 2.78 10.75
N HIS A 372 9.11 2.66 11.75
CA HIS A 372 9.77 1.38 12.03
C HIS A 372 8.74 0.31 12.36
N LYS A 373 7.80 0.55 13.29
CA LYS A 373 6.72 -0.42 13.60
C LYS A 373 5.98 -0.89 12.35
N ARG A 374 5.56 0.02 11.46
CA ARG A 374 4.86 -0.33 10.21
C ARG A 374 5.73 -1.12 9.24
N LYS A 375 7.00 -0.73 9.06
CA LYS A 375 7.95 -1.43 8.19
C LYS A 375 8.17 -2.87 8.66
N TYR A 376 8.25 -3.08 9.98
CA TYR A 376 8.35 -4.41 10.56
C TYR A 376 7.06 -5.21 10.38
N LEU A 377 5.89 -4.61 10.60
CA LEU A 377 4.60 -5.25 10.34
C LEU A 377 4.42 -5.66 8.88
N ALA A 378 4.82 -4.82 7.94
CA ALA A 378 4.77 -5.15 6.51
C ALA A 378 5.72 -6.30 6.14
N ARG A 379 6.92 -6.34 6.74
CA ARG A 379 7.86 -7.46 6.54
C ARG A 379 7.35 -8.76 7.15
N ALA A 380 6.74 -8.68 8.33
CA ALA A 380 6.01 -9.80 8.90
C ALA A 380 4.94 -10.24 7.91
N GLU A 381 3.99 -9.37 7.53
CA GLU A 381 2.91 -9.66 6.57
C GLU A 381 3.40 -10.31 5.26
N GLN A 382 4.55 -9.91 4.73
CA GLN A 382 5.17 -10.56 3.56
C GLN A 382 5.64 -12.00 3.80
N ILE A 383 6.33 -12.26 4.92
CA ILE A 383 6.71 -13.63 5.34
C ILE A 383 5.45 -14.48 5.59
N LEU A 384 4.42 -13.78 6.04
CA LEU A 384 3.16 -14.29 6.53
C LEU A 384 2.14 -14.62 5.42
N HIS A 385 2.31 -14.15 4.18
CA HIS A 385 1.38 -14.34 3.06
C HIS A 385 1.30 -15.78 2.48
N ARG A 386 2.02 -16.75 3.06
CA ARG A 386 1.84 -18.18 2.71
C ARG A 386 1.38 -19.00 3.92
N PRO A 387 0.23 -18.71 4.54
CA PRO A 387 -0.29 -19.66 5.51
C PRO A 387 -0.81 -20.84 4.68
N LYS A 388 -0.16 -22.01 4.80
CA LYS A 388 -0.73 -23.28 4.32
C LYS A 388 -1.96 -23.58 5.19
N LEU A 389 -3.06 -22.92 4.88
CA LEU A 389 -4.37 -23.11 5.53
C LEU A 389 -5.21 -24.14 4.77
N GLU A 390 -4.71 -24.65 3.64
CA GLU A 390 -5.41 -25.67 2.88
C GLU A 390 -5.39 -26.98 3.68
N PRO A 391 -6.56 -27.61 3.91
CA PRO A 391 -6.62 -28.93 4.51
C PRO A 391 -5.93 -29.95 3.59
N ASP A 392 -5.07 -30.83 4.12
CA ASP A 392 -4.37 -31.87 3.35
C ASP A 392 -5.30 -32.90 2.67
N TYR A 393 -6.62 -32.77 2.85
CA TYR A 393 -7.67 -33.67 2.36
C TYR A 393 -8.34 -33.15 1.07
N MET A 394 -8.00 -31.96 0.59
CA MET A 394 -8.45 -31.48 -0.72
C MET A 394 -7.46 -32.02 -1.79
N PRO A 395 -7.89 -32.95 -2.66
CA PRO A 395 -7.04 -33.55 -3.69
C PRO A 395 -6.55 -32.55 -4.75
#